data_AF-A0AAN1F0R3-F1
#
_entry.id   AF-A0AAN1F0R3-F1
#
_cell.length_a   1.000
_cell.length_b   1.000
_cell.length_c   1.000
_cell.angle_alpha   90.00
_cell.angle_beta   90.00
_cell.angle_gamma   90.00
#
_symmetry.space_group_name_H-M   'P 1'
#
loop_
_entity.id
_entity.type
_entity.pdbx_description
1 polymer ?
#
loop_
_entity_poly.entity_id
_entity_poly.type
_entity_poly.pdbx_seq_one_letter_code
_entity_poly.pdbx_strand_id
1 'polypeptide(L)'
;MPLKKSSDVPLVSLEDPVNQKRLFELIAKVLQPDIPDLTPASVEKLVTEREREGETYIGYGTAILHLISEKIAQTMVLLVKTESPLNWHSDYSGEVHQIDKFVVLAISPHDQNGERFRPVMQKLADEDSINQLFEME
;
A
#
# COMPACT_ATOMS: atom_id res chain seq x y z
N MET A 1 -1.72 17.46 8.92
CA MET A 1 -0.36 16.85 8.94
C MET A 1 0.23 17.07 7.56
N PRO A 2 1.44 17.64 7.42
CA PRO A 2 2.04 17.85 6.11
C PRO A 2 2.58 16.52 5.58
N LEU A 3 2.26 16.20 4.33
CA LEU A 3 2.82 15.08 3.58
C LEU A 3 4.28 15.40 3.26
N LYS A 4 5.23 14.63 3.83
CA LYS A 4 6.65 14.70 3.47
C LYS A 4 6.95 13.66 2.37
N LYS A 5 7.78 14.04 1.39
CA LYS A 5 8.04 13.27 0.17
C LYS A 5 9.35 12.49 0.29
N SER A 6 9.27 11.19 0.56
CA SER A 6 10.30 10.24 0.11
C SER A 6 10.06 10.01 -1.38
N SER A 7 11.05 10.26 -2.24
CA SER A 7 10.97 9.89 -3.67
C SER A 7 9.81 10.50 -4.49
N ASP A 8 9.25 11.66 -4.09
CA ASP A 8 7.97 12.24 -4.59
C ASP A 8 6.69 11.44 -4.27
N VAL A 9 6.81 10.31 -3.58
CA VAL A 9 5.67 9.46 -3.19
C VAL A 9 5.20 9.85 -1.78
N PRO A 10 3.88 10.01 -1.57
CA PRO A 10 3.32 10.20 -0.23
C PRO A 10 3.70 9.05 0.71
N LEU A 11 4.31 9.39 1.85
CA LEU A 11 4.54 8.46 2.97
C LEU A 11 3.72 8.92 4.17
N VAL A 12 2.92 8.01 4.73
CA VAL A 12 2.10 8.25 5.92
C VAL A 12 2.38 7.19 6.99
N SER A 13 2.34 7.61 8.24
CA SER A 13 2.47 6.70 9.39
C SER A 13 1.10 6.31 9.93
N LEU A 14 0.92 5.03 10.23
CA LEU A 14 -0.19 4.51 11.01
C LEU A 14 0.27 4.35 12.46
N GLU A 15 -0.28 5.20 13.33
CA GLU A 15 -0.07 5.16 14.78
C GLU A 15 -0.94 4.09 15.43
N ASP A 16 -0.58 3.74 16.67
CA ASP A 16 -1.34 2.78 17.46
C ASP A 16 -2.81 3.21 17.73
N PRO A 17 -3.77 2.27 17.74
CA PRO A 17 -3.58 0.82 17.59
C PRO A 17 -3.43 0.39 16.12
N VAL A 18 -2.37 -0.34 15.81
CA VAL A 18 -2.12 -0.90 14.48
C VAL A 18 -2.97 -2.16 14.23
N ASN A 19 -3.86 -2.12 13.23
CA ASN A 19 -4.62 -3.28 12.72
C ASN A 19 -5.13 -3.03 11.28
N GLN A 20 -5.57 -4.08 10.59
CA GLN A 20 -5.96 -4.01 9.18
C GLN A 20 -7.11 -3.02 8.94
N LYS A 21 -8.10 -2.99 9.84
CA LYS A 21 -9.21 -2.04 9.75
C LYS A 21 -8.71 -0.59 9.75
N ARG A 22 -7.79 -0.25 10.66
CA ARG A 22 -7.21 1.11 10.75
C ARG A 22 -6.32 1.43 9.55
N LEU A 23 -5.60 0.44 9.03
CA LEU A 23 -4.84 0.57 7.78
C LEU A 23 -5.78 0.93 6.61
N PHE A 24 -6.87 0.20 6.43
CA PHE A 24 -7.83 0.48 5.34
C PHE A 24 -8.55 1.82 5.51
N GLU A 25 -8.89 2.20 6.75
CA GLU A 25 -9.41 3.54 7.07
C GLU A 25 -8.41 4.65 6.68
N LEU A 26 -7.13 4.47 6.99
CA LEU A 26 -6.08 5.42 6.66
C LEU A 26 -5.90 5.52 5.14
N ILE A 27 -5.79 4.40 4.43
CA ILE A 27 -5.64 4.37 2.97
C ILE A 27 -6.81 5.08 2.29
N ALA A 28 -8.05 4.74 2.67
CA ALA A 28 -9.24 5.37 2.11
C ALA A 28 -9.22 6.88 2.35
N LYS A 29 -8.91 7.32 3.58
CA LYS A 29 -8.84 8.74 3.93
C LYS A 29 -7.78 9.50 3.13
N VAL A 30 -6.60 8.92 2.94
CA VAL A 30 -5.48 9.58 2.25
C VAL A 30 -5.75 9.69 0.76
N LEU A 31 -6.33 8.65 0.15
CA LEU A 31 -6.59 8.61 -1.29
C LEU A 31 -7.95 9.20 -1.70
N GLN A 32 -8.85 9.47 -0.74
CA GLN A 32 -10.18 10.04 -1.02
C GLN A 32 -10.16 11.34 -1.84
N PRO A 33 -9.23 12.31 -1.64
CA PRO A 33 -9.21 13.52 -2.45
C PRO A 33 -9.05 13.25 -3.96
N ASP A 34 -8.33 12.19 -4.33
CA ASP A 34 -8.11 11.77 -5.71
C ASP A 34 -9.10 10.70 -6.18
N ILE A 35 -9.71 9.96 -5.25
CA ILE A 35 -10.69 8.90 -5.50
C ILE A 35 -11.89 9.09 -4.53
N PRO A 36 -12.83 10.03 -4.81
CA PRO A 36 -13.86 10.46 -3.86
C PRO A 36 -14.75 9.32 -3.32
N ASP A 37 -14.99 8.30 -4.13
CA ASP A 37 -15.83 7.15 -3.80
C ASP A 37 -15.08 6.01 -3.09
N LEU A 38 -13.80 6.19 -2.78
CA LEU A 38 -13.00 5.17 -2.10
C LEU A 38 -13.36 5.15 -0.61
N THR A 39 -13.93 4.02 -0.19
CA THR A 39 -14.30 3.74 1.20
C THR A 39 -13.36 2.69 1.81
N PRO A 40 -13.24 2.60 3.14
CA PRO A 40 -12.47 1.55 3.79
C PRO A 40 -12.93 0.15 3.37
N ALA A 41 -14.24 -0.07 3.25
CA ALA A 41 -14.82 -1.34 2.81
C ALA A 41 -14.45 -1.69 1.35
N SER A 42 -14.35 -0.70 0.45
CA SER A 42 -13.86 -0.95 -0.91
C SER A 42 -12.36 -1.23 -0.96
N VAL A 43 -11.56 -0.58 -0.10
CA VAL A 43 -10.13 -0.89 0.03
C VAL A 43 -9.95 -2.33 0.49
N GLU A 44 -10.61 -2.72 1.58
CA GLU A 44 -10.62 -4.09 2.09
C GLU A 44 -11.00 -5.09 1.00
N LYS A 45 -12.12 -4.84 0.31
CA LYS A 45 -12.58 -5.72 -0.77
C LYS A 45 -11.50 -5.92 -1.86
N LEU A 46 -10.94 -4.84 -2.40
CA LEU A 46 -9.96 -4.91 -3.49
C LEU A 46 -8.66 -5.60 -3.05
N VAL A 47 -8.19 -5.30 -1.84
CA VAL A 47 -6.99 -5.94 -1.27
C VAL A 47 -7.22 -7.44 -1.09
N THR A 48 -8.32 -7.82 -0.45
CA THR A 48 -8.64 -9.22 -0.18
C THR A 48 -8.89 -10.01 -1.46
N GLU A 49 -9.56 -9.43 -2.46
CA GLU A 49 -9.72 -10.04 -3.78
C GLU A 49 -8.36 -10.32 -4.43
N ARG A 50 -7.43 -9.35 -4.39
CA ARG A 50 -6.10 -9.54 -4.96
C ARG A 50 -5.25 -10.53 -4.16
N GLU A 51 -5.28 -10.48 -2.83
CA GLU A 51 -4.51 -11.39 -1.98
C GLU A 51 -4.85 -12.84 -2.30
N ARG A 52 -6.15 -13.18 -2.47
CA ARG A 52 -6.58 -14.54 -2.83
C ARG A 52 -5.99 -15.07 -4.14
N GLU A 53 -5.62 -14.19 -5.06
CA GLU A 53 -5.02 -14.57 -6.34
C GLU A 53 -3.50 -14.83 -6.23
N GLY A 54 -2.85 -14.29 -5.20
CA GLY A 54 -1.41 -14.43 -5.00
C GLY A 54 -0.90 -13.55 -3.87
N GLU A 55 0.11 -14.08 -3.15
CA GLU A 55 0.78 -13.43 -2.03
C GLU A 55 1.14 -11.96 -2.33
N THR A 56 0.74 -11.06 -1.43
CA THR A 56 1.13 -9.64 -1.52
C THR A 56 2.34 -9.31 -0.66
N TYR A 57 2.69 -10.17 0.31
CA TYR A 57 3.94 -10.08 1.05
C TYR A 57 5.14 -10.37 0.14
N ILE A 58 6.15 -9.49 0.20
CA ILE A 58 7.34 -9.57 -0.66
C ILE A 58 8.64 -9.78 0.10
N GLY A 59 8.58 -10.02 1.42
CA GLY A 59 9.77 -10.03 2.27
C GLY A 59 9.99 -8.72 3.02
N TYR A 60 10.99 -8.71 3.91
CA TYR A 60 11.53 -7.50 4.55
C TYR A 60 10.48 -6.62 5.27
N GLY A 61 9.47 -7.26 5.86
CA GLY A 61 8.37 -6.57 6.55
C GLY A 61 7.43 -5.80 5.60
N THR A 62 7.40 -6.13 4.31
CA THR A 62 6.73 -5.33 3.28
C THR A 62 5.62 -6.10 2.54
N ALA A 63 4.48 -5.44 2.33
CA ALA A 63 3.42 -5.89 1.42
C ALA A 63 3.17 -4.88 0.28
N ILE A 64 2.74 -5.40 -0.88
CA ILE A 64 2.24 -4.59 -2.00
C ILE A 64 0.72 -4.77 -2.15
N LEU A 65 -0.03 -3.77 -1.69
CA LEU A 65 -1.49 -3.77 -1.76
C LEU A 65 -1.94 -3.18 -3.08
N HIS A 66 -2.66 -3.95 -3.89
CA HIS A 66 -3.17 -3.47 -5.17
C HIS A 66 -4.65 -3.10 -5.06
N LEU A 67 -4.98 -1.86 -5.38
CA LEU A 67 -6.34 -1.37 -5.51
C LEU A 67 -6.61 -1.13 -7.00
N ILE A 68 -7.12 -2.12 -7.72
CA ILE A 68 -7.43 -2.00 -9.14
C ILE A 68 -8.92 -1.67 -9.27
N SER A 69 -9.26 -0.51 -9.85
CA SER A 69 -10.67 -0.13 -10.01
C SER A 69 -10.89 0.89 -11.12
N GLU A 70 -11.98 0.74 -11.87
CA GLU A 70 -12.49 1.73 -12.84
C GLU A 70 -12.72 3.12 -12.23
N LYS A 71 -12.88 3.20 -10.90
CA LYS A 71 -13.04 4.47 -10.16
C LYS A 71 -11.73 5.25 -10.05
N ILE A 72 -10.59 4.62 -10.33
CA ILE A 72 -9.27 5.23 -10.24
C ILE A 72 -8.99 5.87 -11.59
N ALA A 73 -9.11 7.19 -11.66
CA ALA A 73 -8.88 7.94 -12.89
C ALA A 73 -7.39 7.94 -13.30
N GLN A 74 -6.49 7.88 -12.33
CA GLN A 74 -5.05 7.90 -12.55
C GLN A 74 -4.34 7.03 -11.52
N THR A 75 -3.36 6.25 -11.99
CA THR A 75 -2.57 5.40 -11.11
C THR A 75 -1.70 6.25 -10.17
N MET A 76 -1.65 5.83 -8.91
CA MET A 76 -0.90 6.48 -7.84
C MET A 76 -0.31 5.46 -6.89
N VAL A 77 0.73 5.89 -6.17
CA VAL A 77 1.38 5.09 -5.13
C VAL A 77 1.27 5.83 -3.81
N LEU A 78 1.00 5.09 -2.74
CA LEU A 78 1.04 5.55 -1.37
C LEU A 78 1.91 4.59 -0.56
N LEU A 79 2.82 5.12 0.24
CA LEU A 79 3.58 4.36 1.21
C LEU A 79 2.93 4.51 2.58
N VAL A 80 2.68 3.41 3.28
CA VAL A 80 2.22 3.42 4.66
C VAL A 80 3.23 2.67 5.52
N LYS A 81 3.68 3.30 6.61
CA LYS A 81 4.53 2.68 7.63
C LYS A 81 3.77 2.57 8.93
N THR A 82 3.88 1.47 9.67
CA THR A 82 3.24 1.32 10.98
C THR A 82 4.26 1.48 12.10
N GLU A 83 3.84 1.95 13.28
CA GLU A 83 4.73 2.07 14.46
C GLU A 83 5.16 0.71 15.02
N SER A 84 4.28 -0.29 14.92
CA SER A 84 4.55 -1.68 15.24
C SER A 84 4.15 -2.60 14.09
N PRO A 85 4.83 -3.74 13.86
CA PRO A 85 4.41 -4.71 12.86
C PRO A 85 2.98 -5.19 13.09
N LEU A 86 2.25 -5.32 11.99
CA LEU A 86 0.92 -5.88 11.94
C LEU A 86 1.00 -7.37 11.59
N ASN A 87 0.19 -8.20 12.25
CA ASN A 87 -0.04 -9.59 11.86
C ASN A 87 -0.89 -9.63 10.58
N TRP A 88 -0.26 -9.79 9.42
CA TRP A 88 -0.94 -9.93 8.14
C TRP A 88 -1.25 -11.40 7.88
N HIS A 89 -2.53 -11.74 7.87
CA HIS A 89 -2.98 -13.07 7.51
C HIS A 89 -3.14 -13.15 5.99
N SER A 90 -2.34 -13.98 5.33
CA SER A 90 -2.41 -14.17 3.89
C SER A 90 -3.61 -15.05 3.53
N ASP A 91 -4.53 -14.50 2.73
CA ASP A 91 -5.63 -15.25 2.14
C ASP A 91 -5.15 -16.22 1.03
N TYR A 92 -3.91 -16.05 0.53
CA TYR A 92 -3.32 -16.92 -0.48
C TYR A 92 -2.71 -18.20 0.13
N SER A 93 -1.74 -18.01 1.04
CA SER A 93 -0.93 -19.10 1.60
C SER A 93 -1.48 -19.61 2.94
N GLY A 94 -2.30 -18.81 3.63
CA GLY A 94 -2.74 -19.06 5.01
C GLY A 94 -1.67 -18.74 6.06
N GLU A 95 -0.50 -18.23 5.66
CA GLU A 95 0.56 -17.83 6.57
C GLU A 95 0.28 -16.49 7.26
N VAL A 96 1.01 -16.24 8.35
CA VAL A 96 0.97 -14.97 9.08
C VAL A 96 2.32 -14.28 8.94
N HIS A 97 2.33 -13.09 8.35
CA HIS A 97 3.52 -12.27 8.16
C HIS A 97 3.52 -11.08 9.12
N GLN A 98 4.69 -10.69 9.61
CA GLN A 98 4.89 -9.44 10.34
C GLN A 98 5.19 -8.33 9.34
N ILE A 99 4.30 -7.36 9.20
CA ILE A 99 4.40 -6.33 8.17
C ILE A 99 4.31 -4.95 8.81
N ASP A 100 5.31 -4.11 8.57
CA ASP A 100 5.35 -2.71 9.03
C ASP A 100 5.45 -1.70 7.88
N LYS A 101 5.60 -2.17 6.64
CA LYS A 101 5.70 -1.37 5.42
C LYS A 101 4.67 -1.83 4.40
N PHE A 102 3.89 -0.90 3.87
CA PHE A 102 2.87 -1.18 2.85
C PHE A 102 3.07 -0.24 1.67
N VAL A 103 3.23 -0.82 0.49
CA VAL A 103 3.19 -0.11 -0.79
C VAL A 103 1.80 -0.27 -1.35
N VAL A 104 1.01 0.79 -1.36
CA VAL A 104 -0.35 0.79 -1.89
C VAL A 104 -0.32 1.30 -3.32
N LEU A 105 -0.66 0.42 -4.26
CA LEU A 105 -0.78 0.72 -5.68
C LEU A 105 -2.26 0.90 -6.02
N ALA A 106 -2.73 2.14 -6.11
CA ALA A 106 -4.06 2.45 -6.63
C ALA A 106 -3.96 2.59 -8.15
N ILE A 107 -4.47 1.61 -8.88
CA ILE A 107 -4.22 1.40 -10.31
C ILE A 107 -5.50 1.68 -11.12
N SER A 108 -5.36 2.55 -12.11
CA SER A 108 -6.38 2.70 -13.16
C SER A 108 -6.23 1.57 -14.18
N PRO A 109 -7.29 0.81 -14.50
CA PRO A 109 -7.26 -0.20 -15.57
C PRO A 109 -6.91 0.37 -16.95
N HIS A 110 -7.03 1.69 -17.13
CA HIS A 110 -6.71 2.38 -18.37
C HIS A 110 -5.25 2.86 -18.45
N ASP A 111 -4.49 2.76 -17.35
CA ASP A 111 -3.06 3.11 -17.35
C ASP A 111 -2.22 1.93 -17.83
N GLN A 112 -1.90 1.94 -19.13
CA GLN A 112 -1.26 0.80 -19.79
C GLN A 112 0.28 0.77 -19.65
N ASN A 113 0.90 1.87 -19.22
CA ASN A 113 2.37 2.00 -19.32
C ASN A 113 3.09 1.88 -17.98
N GLY A 114 2.38 1.90 -16.85
CA GLY A 114 2.92 1.68 -15.50
C GLY A 114 4.05 2.64 -15.10
N GLU A 115 4.22 3.75 -15.82
CA GLU A 115 5.35 4.68 -15.64
C GLU A 115 5.37 5.29 -14.25
N ARG A 116 4.20 5.45 -13.62
CA ARG A 116 4.03 6.10 -12.32
C ARG A 116 4.49 5.27 -11.13
N PHE A 117 4.36 3.94 -11.20
CA PHE A 117 4.79 3.06 -10.11
C PHE A 117 6.10 2.33 -10.41
N ARG A 118 6.57 2.31 -11.67
CA ARG A 118 7.84 1.65 -12.05
C ARG A 118 9.04 2.06 -11.18
N PRO A 119 9.27 3.35 -10.87
CA PRO A 119 10.40 3.74 -10.01
C PRO A 119 10.29 3.18 -8.60
N VAL A 120 9.07 3.05 -8.07
CA VAL A 120 8.83 2.45 -6.75
C VAL A 120 9.11 0.95 -6.81
N MET A 121 8.58 0.25 -7.81
CA MET A 121 8.79 -1.19 -7.98
C MET A 121 10.28 -1.54 -8.11
N GLN A 122 11.08 -0.69 -8.77
CA GLN A 122 12.53 -0.88 -8.86
C GLN A 122 13.23 -0.81 -7.49
N LYS A 123 12.71 -0.03 -6.55
CA LYS A 123 13.22 0.07 -5.18
C LYS A 123 12.78 -1.10 -4.29
N LEU A 124 11.88 -1.97 -4.75
CA LEU A 124 11.44 -3.16 -4.02
C LEU A 124 12.30 -4.40 -4.31
N ALA A 125 13.48 -4.22 -4.89
CA ALA A 125 14.35 -5.31 -5.32
C ALA A 125 15.11 -5.99 -4.16
N ASP A 126 15.43 -5.24 -3.10
CA ASP A 126 16.22 -5.70 -1.96
C ASP A 126 15.88 -4.92 -0.68
N GLU A 127 16.34 -5.44 0.46
CA GLU A 127 16.06 -4.89 1.78
C GLU A 127 16.53 -3.45 1.96
N ASP A 128 17.74 -3.13 1.50
CA ASP A 128 18.33 -1.79 1.64
C ASP A 128 17.53 -0.75 0.85
N SER A 129 17.16 -1.09 -0.38
CA SER A 129 16.35 -0.25 -1.25
C SER A 129 14.94 -0.02 -0.70
N ILE A 130 14.34 -1.06 -0.10
CA ILE A 130 13.05 -0.97 0.59
C ILE A 130 13.17 -0.06 1.81
N ASN A 131 14.21 -0.25 2.63
CA ASN A 131 14.39 0.57 3.83
C ASN A 131 14.56 2.05 3.46
N GLN A 132 15.39 2.37 2.46
CA GLN A 132 15.54 3.74 1.94
C GLN A 132 14.23 4.32 1.40
N LEU A 133 13.36 3.51 0.80
CA LEU A 133 12.04 3.97 0.34
C LEU A 133 11.16 4.44 1.52
N PHE A 134 11.27 3.78 2.67
CA PHE A 134 10.47 4.02 3.89
C PHE A 134 11.22 4.79 4.99
N GLU A 135 12.37 5.37 4.69
CA GLU A 135 13.05 6.32 5.56
C GLU A 135 12.37 7.70 5.47
N MET A 136 12.07 8.26 6.63
CA MET A 136 11.52 9.59 6.79
C MET A 136 12.68 10.57 6.99
N GLU A 137 12.79 11.60 6.16
CA GLU A 137 13.44 12.88 6.54
C GLU A 137 12.37 13.92 6.94
#